data_AF-A0A437MJR4-F1
#
_entry.id   AF-A0A437MJR4-F1
#
_cell.length_a   1.000
_cell.length_b   1.000
_cell.length_c   1.000
_cell.angle_alpha   90.00
_cell.angle_beta   90.00
_cell.angle_gamma   90.00
#
_symmetry.space_group_name_H-M   'P 1'
#
loop_
_entity.id
_entity.type
_entity.pdbx_description
1 polymer ?
#
loop_
_entity_poly.entity_id
_entity_poly.type
_entity_poly.pdbx_seq_one_letter_code
_entity_poly.pdbx_strand_id
1 'polypeptide(L)'
;MTDVVTSRRQLVTVRYDEGKPSERAYQLAPLTMLERQQFRRDMIAAGALSPGLLRMRQLLRDALAELAPKTLDELLATLDACEAAEDAGNLLSAELVRDRETMVLAAMAVPFFASARAADQLWWDLMPQIILRRALRGWEGAGLPPFRRALNEVPDELLEAIEGDILSLGWRAYELAYVPAAAGNSSGAPSPAPAPQTGSEGA
;
A
#
# COMPACT_ATOMS: atom_id res chain seq x y z
N MET A 1 1.05 -17.67 -4.94
CA MET A 1 0.20 -16.89 -5.87
C MET A 1 -1.14 -16.70 -5.19
N THR A 2 -1.40 -15.49 -4.69
CA THR A 2 -2.65 -15.14 -4.03
C THR A 2 -3.64 -14.72 -5.11
N ASP A 3 -4.82 -15.33 -5.15
CA ASP A 3 -5.85 -15.03 -6.16
C ASP A 3 -6.12 -13.52 -6.22
N VAL A 4 -6.10 -12.96 -7.43
CA VAL A 4 -6.36 -11.54 -7.64
C VAL A 4 -7.83 -11.27 -7.35
N VAL A 5 -8.09 -10.59 -6.25
CA VAL A 5 -9.43 -10.20 -5.81
C VAL A 5 -9.85 -8.96 -6.58
N THR A 6 -10.66 -9.13 -7.64
CA THR A 6 -11.08 -8.03 -8.53
C THR A 6 -12.47 -7.48 -8.21
N SER A 7 -13.22 -8.12 -7.32
CA SER A 7 -14.61 -7.76 -7.01
C SER A 7 -14.79 -7.25 -5.58
N ARG A 8 -15.55 -6.15 -5.42
CA ARG A 8 -15.98 -5.60 -4.12
C ARG A 8 -16.73 -6.62 -3.23
N ARG A 9 -17.26 -7.69 -3.83
CA ARG A 9 -17.99 -8.75 -3.12
C ARG A 9 -17.09 -9.84 -2.57
N GLN A 10 -15.84 -9.91 -3.00
CA GLN A 10 -14.88 -10.87 -2.47
C GLN A 10 -14.24 -10.24 -1.24
N LEU A 11 -14.80 -10.58 -0.08
CA LEU A 11 -14.23 -10.25 1.21
C LEU A 11 -13.04 -11.18 1.47
N VAL A 12 -11.95 -10.59 1.93
CA VAL A 12 -10.79 -11.33 2.44
C VAL A 12 -10.86 -11.28 3.96
N THR A 13 -10.99 -12.44 4.58
CA THR A 13 -10.92 -12.56 6.04
C THR A 13 -9.46 -12.65 6.47
N VAL A 14 -9.07 -11.78 7.39
CA VAL A 14 -7.73 -11.70 7.97
C VAL A 14 -7.84 -12.05 9.46
N ARG A 15 -7.01 -12.99 9.93
CA ARG A 15 -6.94 -13.42 11.33
C ARG A 15 -5.49 -13.38 11.81
N TYR A 16 -4.97 -12.19 12.04
CA TYR A 16 -3.59 -12.04 12.49
C TYR A 16 -3.48 -10.89 13.49
N ASP A 17 -2.73 -11.15 14.54
CA ASP A 17 -2.18 -10.19 15.49
C ASP A 17 -0.65 -10.42 15.47
N GLU A 18 0.13 -9.48 14.93
CA GLU A 18 1.61 -9.54 14.89
C GLU A 18 2.21 -10.88 14.42
N GLY A 19 1.61 -11.53 13.41
CA GLY A 19 2.09 -12.81 12.89
C GLY A 19 1.67 -14.05 13.71
N LYS A 20 0.84 -13.87 14.74
CA LYS A 20 0.16 -14.95 15.47
C LYS A 20 -1.31 -15.07 15.04
N PRO A 21 -1.90 -16.27 15.12
CA PRO A 21 -3.34 -16.43 14.92
C PRO A 21 -4.11 -15.60 15.96
N SER A 22 -4.95 -14.68 15.49
CA SER A 22 -5.86 -13.92 16.33
C SER A 22 -7.22 -14.62 16.41
N GLU A 23 -7.87 -14.54 17.57
CA GLU A 23 -9.29 -14.92 17.72
C GLU A 23 -10.23 -13.93 17.04
N ARG A 24 -9.71 -12.74 16.69
CA ARG A 24 -10.44 -11.73 15.93
C ARG A 24 -10.32 -12.01 14.44
N ALA A 25 -11.41 -11.80 13.72
CA ALA A 25 -11.48 -11.93 12.28
C ALA A 25 -11.90 -10.60 11.67
N TYR A 26 -11.10 -10.08 10.75
CA TYR A 26 -11.34 -8.82 10.06
C TYR A 26 -11.69 -9.07 8.61
N GLN A 27 -12.74 -8.43 8.10
CA GLN A 27 -13.15 -8.54 6.70
C GLN A 27 -12.66 -7.33 5.93
N LEU A 28 -11.74 -7.53 4.99
CA LEU A 28 -11.25 -6.49 4.09
C LEU A 28 -11.84 -6.68 2.70
N ALA A 29 -12.01 -5.59 1.95
CA ALA A 29 -12.32 -5.63 0.52
C ALA A 29 -11.37 -4.73 -0.27
N PRO A 30 -11.06 -5.08 -1.53
CA PRO A 30 -10.40 -4.16 -2.46
C PRO A 30 -11.17 -2.83 -2.57
N LEU A 31 -10.42 -1.73 -2.69
CA LEU A 31 -11.02 -0.42 -2.90
C LEU A 31 -11.59 -0.30 -4.32
N THR A 32 -12.78 0.29 -4.43
CA THR A 32 -13.35 0.73 -5.70
C THR A 32 -12.56 1.92 -6.27
N MET A 33 -12.80 2.29 -7.54
CA MET A 33 -12.17 3.47 -8.15
C MET A 33 -12.46 4.77 -7.39
N LEU A 34 -13.70 4.95 -6.91
CA LEU A 34 -14.08 6.11 -6.11
C LEU A 34 -13.37 6.11 -4.75
N GLU A 35 -13.36 4.97 -4.05
CA GLU A 35 -12.66 4.83 -2.76
C GLU A 35 -11.14 5.06 -2.91
N ARG A 36 -10.53 4.64 -4.03
CA ARG A 36 -9.12 4.96 -4.36
C ARG A 36 -8.88 6.45 -4.57
N GLN A 37 -9.79 7.16 -5.25
CA GLN A 37 -9.68 8.61 -5.41
C GLN A 37 -9.82 9.33 -4.07
N GLN A 38 -10.76 8.91 -3.23
CA GLN A 38 -10.97 9.47 -1.90
C GLN A 38 -9.77 9.17 -0.98
N PHE A 39 -9.23 7.95 -1.00
CA PHE A 39 -7.98 7.61 -0.31
C PHE A 39 -6.85 8.58 -0.70
N ARG A 40 -6.61 8.78 -2.00
CA ARG A 40 -5.60 9.73 -2.46
C ARG A 40 -5.87 11.16 -1.98
N ARG A 41 -7.12 11.62 -2.06
CA ARG A 41 -7.52 12.94 -1.58
C ARG A 41 -7.23 13.11 -0.08
N ASP A 42 -7.54 12.09 0.73
CA ASP A 42 -7.32 12.15 2.17
C ASP A 42 -5.84 12.13 2.54
N MET A 43 -5.02 11.33 1.83
CA MET A 43 -3.56 11.38 1.99
C MET A 43 -3.00 12.78 1.65
N ILE A 44 -3.48 13.39 0.56
CA ILE A 44 -3.12 14.77 0.17
C ILE A 44 -3.54 15.77 1.26
N ALA A 45 -4.77 15.66 1.76
CA ALA A 45 -5.29 16.53 2.81
C ALA A 45 -4.48 16.42 4.11
N ALA A 46 -3.91 15.25 4.39
CA ALA A 46 -3.00 15.03 5.51
C ALA A 46 -1.55 15.48 5.25
N GLY A 47 -1.25 16.03 4.07
CA GLY A 47 0.10 16.44 3.68
C GLY A 47 1.03 15.27 3.32
N ALA A 48 0.51 14.03 3.32
CA ALA A 48 1.23 12.86 2.88
C ALA A 48 1.24 12.81 1.35
N LEU A 49 2.31 13.33 0.76
CA LEU A 49 2.56 13.29 -0.68
C LEU A 49 3.89 12.56 -0.92
N SER A 50 3.84 11.23 -1.04
CA SER A 50 5.05 10.47 -1.37
C SER A 50 5.53 10.85 -2.79
N PRO A 51 6.81 11.21 -2.96
CA PRO A 51 7.40 11.45 -4.28
C PRO A 51 7.45 10.18 -5.15
N GLY A 52 7.37 9.00 -4.54
CA GLY A 52 7.60 7.71 -5.18
C GLY A 52 9.08 7.37 -5.35
N LEU A 53 9.36 6.09 -5.58
CA LEU A 53 10.72 5.52 -5.55
C LEU A 53 11.69 6.19 -6.54
N LEU A 54 11.30 6.33 -7.81
CA LEU A 54 12.18 6.91 -8.84
C LEU A 54 12.51 8.37 -8.55
N ARG A 55 11.53 9.15 -8.07
CA ARG A 55 11.78 10.54 -7.70
C ARG A 55 12.66 10.62 -6.46
N MET A 56 12.46 9.76 -5.47
CA MET A 56 13.31 9.70 -4.28
C MET A 56 14.76 9.36 -4.62
N ARG A 57 14.98 8.38 -5.51
CA ARG A 57 16.31 8.03 -6.04
C ARG A 57 16.97 9.24 -6.72
N GLN A 58 16.24 9.96 -7.58
CA GLN A 58 16.77 11.18 -8.21
C GLN A 58 17.10 12.27 -7.18
N LEU A 59 16.22 12.52 -6.21
CA LEU A 59 16.46 13.53 -5.17
C LEU A 59 17.69 13.20 -4.32
N LEU A 60 17.96 11.92 -4.06
CA LEU A 60 19.19 11.50 -3.39
C LEU A 60 20.43 11.84 -4.23
N ARG A 61 20.41 11.55 -5.54
CA ARG A 61 21.50 11.91 -6.46
C ARG A 61 21.74 13.41 -6.48
N ASP A 62 20.67 14.20 -6.58
CA ASP A 62 20.73 15.66 -6.56
C ASP A 62 21.34 16.18 -5.23
N ALA A 63 20.96 15.59 -4.09
CA ALA A 63 21.50 15.97 -2.78
C ALA A 63 22.97 15.58 -2.60
N LEU A 64 23.40 14.42 -3.11
CA LEU A 64 24.80 14.00 -3.09
C LEU A 64 25.67 14.93 -3.95
N ALA A 65 25.16 15.39 -5.09
CA ALA A 65 25.85 16.35 -5.95
C ALA A 65 26.08 17.69 -5.26
N GLU A 66 25.14 18.12 -4.41
CA GLU A 66 25.29 19.34 -3.59
C GLU A 66 26.29 19.17 -2.45
N LEU A 67 26.23 18.05 -1.72
CA LEU A 67 27.03 17.83 -0.51
C LEU A 67 28.49 17.43 -0.75
N ALA A 68 28.71 16.58 -1.75
CA ALA A 68 29.98 15.88 -1.91
C ALA A 68 30.47 15.89 -3.38
N PRO A 69 30.59 17.06 -4.03
CA PRO A 69 30.91 17.13 -5.46
C PRO A 69 32.27 16.51 -5.81
N LYS A 70 33.21 16.44 -4.86
CA LYS A 70 34.55 15.89 -5.08
C LYS A 70 34.59 14.36 -5.09
N THR A 71 33.65 13.71 -4.42
CA THR A 71 33.55 12.25 -4.30
C THR A 71 32.25 11.75 -4.92
N LEU A 72 31.59 12.58 -5.74
CA LEU A 72 30.26 12.30 -6.27
C LEU A 72 30.25 11.02 -7.10
N ASP A 73 31.24 10.84 -7.99
CA ASP A 73 31.31 9.68 -8.87
C ASP A 73 31.39 8.36 -8.09
N GLU A 74 32.16 8.32 -6.99
CA GLU A 74 32.27 7.16 -6.11
C GLU A 74 30.94 6.87 -5.40
N LEU A 75 30.29 7.91 -4.87
CA LEU A 75 29.00 7.78 -4.18
C LEU A 75 27.89 7.34 -5.14
N LEU A 76 27.88 7.88 -6.37
CA LEU A 76 26.94 7.47 -7.41
C LEU A 76 27.17 6.02 -7.84
N ALA A 77 28.42 5.56 -7.95
CA ALA A 77 28.71 4.17 -8.27
C ALA A 77 28.18 3.21 -7.20
N THR A 78 28.33 3.56 -5.92
CA THR A 78 27.76 2.78 -4.80
C THR A 78 26.23 2.81 -4.81
N LEU A 79 25.62 3.96 -5.08
CA LEU A 79 24.17 4.07 -5.20
C LEU A 79 23.63 3.25 -6.38
N ASP A 80 24.30 3.29 -7.54
CA ASP A 80 23.97 2.49 -8.71
C ASP A 80 24.03 0.98 -8.40
N ALA A 81 25.06 0.55 -7.66
CA ALA A 81 25.18 -0.84 -7.22
C ALA A 81 24.02 -1.26 -6.29
N CYS A 82 23.59 -0.37 -5.39
CA CYS A 82 22.42 -0.61 -4.54
C CYS A 82 21.15 -0.74 -5.39
N GLU A 83 20.90 0.23 -6.28
CA GLU A 83 19.68 0.26 -7.10
C GLU A 83 19.62 -0.94 -8.06
N ALA A 84 20.74 -1.33 -8.67
CA ALA A 84 20.79 -2.50 -9.54
C ALA A 84 20.51 -3.81 -8.80
N ALA A 85 20.99 -3.95 -7.56
CA ALA A 85 20.70 -5.11 -6.73
C ALA A 85 19.22 -5.17 -6.33
N GLU A 86 18.63 -4.04 -5.92
CA GLU A 86 17.19 -3.94 -5.61
C GLU A 86 16.31 -4.26 -6.82
N ASP A 87 16.64 -3.69 -7.99
CA ASP A 87 15.88 -3.86 -9.22
C ASP A 87 15.95 -5.32 -9.72
N ALA A 88 17.05 -6.02 -9.42
CA ALA A 88 17.19 -7.47 -9.65
C ALA A 88 16.48 -8.33 -8.59
N GLY A 89 15.89 -7.73 -7.55
CA GLY A 89 15.23 -8.43 -6.43
C GLY A 89 16.22 -9.08 -5.45
N ASN A 90 17.49 -8.68 -5.47
CA ASN A 90 18.51 -9.22 -4.60
C ASN A 90 18.54 -8.48 -3.25
N LEU A 91 18.88 -9.22 -2.19
CA LEU A 91 19.21 -8.61 -0.91
C LEU A 91 20.54 -7.86 -1.04
N LEU A 92 20.59 -6.64 -0.52
CA LEU A 92 21.82 -5.87 -0.41
C LEU A 92 22.79 -6.56 0.57
N SER A 93 24.09 -6.47 0.30
CA SER A 93 25.09 -6.84 1.29
C SER A 93 25.01 -5.88 2.49
N ALA A 94 25.43 -6.34 3.67
CA ALA A 94 25.43 -5.49 4.87
C ALA A 94 26.29 -4.22 4.70
N GLU A 95 27.32 -4.28 3.86
CA GLU A 95 28.16 -3.14 3.48
C GLU A 95 27.36 -2.13 2.65
N LEU A 96 26.71 -2.57 1.57
CA LEU A 96 25.88 -1.70 0.73
C LEU A 96 24.72 -1.08 1.50
N VAL A 97 24.11 -1.81 2.44
CA VAL A 97 23.08 -1.26 3.34
C VAL A 97 23.65 -0.11 4.16
N ARG A 98 24.79 -0.33 4.81
CA ARG A 98 25.44 0.69 5.64
C ARG A 98 25.84 1.92 4.84
N ASP A 99 26.43 1.72 3.66
CA ASP A 99 26.88 2.82 2.80
C ASP A 99 25.69 3.64 2.32
N ARG A 100 24.60 2.98 1.91
CA ARG A 100 23.35 3.66 1.54
C ARG A 100 22.74 4.43 2.69
N GLU A 101 22.64 3.83 3.88
CA GLU A 101 22.12 4.50 5.07
C GLU A 101 22.96 5.74 5.40
N THR A 102 24.29 5.63 5.30
CA THR A 102 25.21 6.75 5.51
C THR A 102 24.97 7.87 4.49
N MET A 103 24.83 7.53 3.20
CA MET A 103 24.49 8.49 2.14
C MET A 103 23.15 9.19 2.40
N VAL A 104 22.12 8.44 2.79
CA VAL A 104 20.79 8.99 3.11
C VAL A 104 20.87 9.93 4.31
N LEU A 105 21.56 9.53 5.39
CA LEU A 105 21.73 10.36 6.58
C LEU A 105 22.49 11.66 6.26
N ALA A 106 23.54 11.60 5.44
CA ALA A 106 24.25 12.78 4.99
C ALA A 106 23.34 13.69 4.15
N ALA A 107 22.59 13.12 3.20
CA ALA A 107 21.66 13.84 2.33
C ALA A 107 20.55 14.58 3.10
N MET A 108 20.21 14.17 4.34
CA MET A 108 19.29 14.90 5.21
C MET A 108 19.76 16.32 5.57
N ALA A 109 21.04 16.66 5.36
CA ALA A 109 21.52 18.03 5.49
C ALA A 109 21.03 18.96 4.36
N VAL A 110 20.53 18.41 3.25
CA VAL A 110 19.99 19.15 2.10
C VAL A 110 18.48 19.34 2.26
N PRO A 111 17.96 20.58 2.38
CA PRO A 111 16.57 20.84 2.77
C PRO A 111 15.51 20.21 1.88
N PHE A 112 15.71 20.19 0.55
CA PHE A 112 14.73 19.61 -0.36
C PHE A 112 14.64 18.09 -0.20
N PHE A 113 15.77 17.41 0.05
CA PHE A 113 15.80 15.97 0.25
C PHE A 113 15.20 15.61 1.60
N ALA A 114 15.57 16.34 2.66
CA ALA A 114 14.99 16.16 3.98
C ALA A 114 13.46 16.32 3.97
N SER A 115 12.96 17.35 3.28
CA SER A 115 11.52 17.60 3.14
C SER A 115 10.82 16.46 2.39
N ALA A 116 11.41 15.99 1.30
CA ALA A 116 10.87 14.88 0.53
C ALA A 116 10.87 13.57 1.35
N ARG A 117 11.93 13.30 2.11
CA ARG A 117 12.03 12.13 2.98
C ARG A 117 11.01 12.16 4.10
N ALA A 118 10.77 13.32 4.70
CA ALA A 118 9.73 13.51 5.72
C ALA A 118 8.33 13.27 5.14
N ALA A 119 8.04 13.79 3.94
CA ALA A 119 6.75 13.55 3.27
C ALA A 119 6.55 12.07 2.92
N ASP A 120 7.60 11.38 2.50
CA ASP A 120 7.56 9.93 2.23
C ASP A 120 7.36 9.11 3.52
N GLN A 121 8.03 9.48 4.61
CA GLN A 121 7.82 8.83 5.90
C GLN A 121 6.37 9.02 6.39
N LEU A 122 5.86 10.25 6.32
CA LEU A 122 4.48 10.56 6.70
C LEU A 122 3.46 9.78 5.86
N TRP A 123 3.76 9.54 4.58
CA TRP A 123 2.93 8.68 3.74
C TRP A 123 2.82 7.27 4.31
N TRP A 124 3.95 6.65 4.67
CA TRP A 124 3.95 5.29 5.22
C TRP A 124 3.34 5.20 6.61
N ASP A 125 3.50 6.24 7.43
CA ASP A 125 2.93 6.29 8.78
C ASP A 125 1.39 6.39 8.73
N LEU A 126 0.84 7.20 7.81
CA LEU A 126 -0.60 7.43 7.72
C LEU A 126 -1.35 6.44 6.83
N MET A 127 -0.67 5.81 5.87
CA MET A 127 -1.29 4.92 4.89
C MET A 127 -2.15 3.83 5.54
N PRO A 128 -1.67 3.07 6.55
CA PRO A 128 -2.44 1.98 7.14
C PRO A 128 -3.78 2.43 7.72
N GLN A 129 -3.80 3.57 8.43
CA GLN A 129 -5.01 4.10 9.04
C GLN A 129 -5.99 4.63 7.98
N ILE A 130 -5.49 5.44 7.04
CA ILE A 130 -6.33 6.11 6.03
C ILE A 130 -6.93 5.10 5.05
N ILE A 131 -6.18 4.05 4.68
CA ILE A 131 -6.72 3.02 3.78
C ILE A 131 -7.76 2.14 4.47
N LEU A 132 -7.59 1.83 5.76
CA LEU A 132 -8.53 0.98 6.51
C LEU A 132 -9.91 1.60 6.67
N ARG A 133 -10.01 2.93 6.79
CA ARG A 133 -11.28 3.66 6.73
C ARG A 133 -12.16 3.19 5.57
N ARG A 134 -11.54 2.80 4.46
CA ARG A 134 -12.22 2.40 3.22
C ARG A 134 -12.12 0.93 2.90
N ALA A 135 -11.15 0.19 3.40
CA ALA A 135 -10.98 -1.23 3.06
C ALA A 135 -11.74 -2.16 4.01
N LEU A 136 -11.88 -1.79 5.28
CA LEU A 136 -12.50 -2.63 6.30
C LEU A 136 -14.03 -2.68 6.12
N ARG A 137 -14.61 -3.89 6.23
CA ARG A 137 -16.02 -4.21 5.91
C ARG A 137 -16.77 -4.84 7.08
N GLY A 138 -16.06 -5.33 8.08
CA GLY A 138 -16.62 -6.01 9.22
C GLY A 138 -15.51 -6.58 10.09
N TRP A 139 -15.89 -6.95 11.31
CA TRP A 139 -15.08 -7.80 12.15
C TRP A 139 -15.94 -8.67 13.04
N GLU A 140 -15.33 -9.71 13.57
CA GLU A 140 -15.88 -10.60 14.59
C GLU A 140 -14.79 -10.88 15.63
N GLY A 141 -15.17 -11.06 16.89
CA GLY A 141 -14.23 -11.41 17.96
C GLY A 141 -14.50 -10.68 19.27
N ALA A 142 -13.87 -11.16 20.33
CA ALA A 142 -14.05 -10.63 21.68
C ALA A 142 -13.46 -9.23 21.83
N GLY A 143 -14.18 -8.38 22.58
CA GLY A 143 -13.75 -7.01 22.92
C GLY A 143 -13.86 -5.99 21.79
N LEU A 144 -14.46 -6.35 20.65
CA LEU A 144 -14.71 -5.42 19.55
C LEU A 144 -16.12 -4.81 19.64
N PRO A 145 -16.28 -3.49 19.45
CA PRO A 145 -17.59 -2.87 19.41
C PRO A 145 -18.37 -3.28 18.14
N PRO A 146 -19.70 -3.07 18.08
CA PRO A 146 -20.47 -3.35 16.88
C PRO A 146 -19.91 -2.61 15.65
N PHE A 147 -19.61 -3.36 14.59
CA PHE A 147 -19.07 -2.77 13.37
C PHE A 147 -20.11 -1.91 12.65
N ARG A 148 -19.70 -0.72 12.21
CA ARG A 148 -20.52 0.16 11.37
C ARG A 148 -19.66 0.99 10.45
N ARG A 149 -20.29 1.53 9.40
CA ARG A 149 -19.72 2.56 8.54
C ARG A 149 -20.63 3.77 8.51
N ALA A 150 -20.05 4.96 8.50
CA ALA A 150 -20.74 6.23 8.29
C ALA A 150 -20.22 6.84 6.98
N LEU A 151 -21.12 7.27 6.09
CA LEU A 151 -20.75 7.84 4.79
C LEU A 151 -19.77 6.97 3.97
N ASN A 152 -19.90 5.64 4.07
CA ASN A 152 -18.98 4.64 3.49
C ASN A 152 -17.55 4.69 4.06
N GLU A 153 -17.35 5.14 5.28
CA GLU A 153 -16.06 5.08 5.97
C GLU A 153 -16.20 4.44 7.34
N VAL A 154 -15.15 3.75 7.80
CA VAL A 154 -15.05 3.28 9.18
C VAL A 154 -14.74 4.52 10.05
N PRO A 155 -15.58 4.83 11.05
CA PRO A 155 -15.35 5.93 11.97
C PRO A 155 -14.05 5.77 12.77
N ASP A 156 -13.48 6.88 13.25
CA ASP A 156 -12.19 6.87 13.96
C ASP A 156 -12.25 6.10 15.28
N GLU A 157 -13.36 6.20 16.01
CA GLU A 157 -13.58 5.44 17.25
C GLU A 157 -13.55 3.92 17.05
N LEU A 158 -13.84 3.46 15.82
CA LEU A 158 -13.75 2.05 15.47
C LEU A 158 -12.32 1.64 15.09
N LEU A 159 -11.53 2.55 14.52
CA LEU A 159 -10.12 2.29 14.25
C LEU A 159 -9.29 2.26 15.53
N GLU A 160 -9.60 3.13 16.50
CA GLU A 160 -8.98 3.12 17.83
C GLU A 160 -9.18 1.78 18.56
N ALA A 161 -10.36 1.15 18.39
CA ALA A 161 -10.65 -0.15 19.01
C ALA A 161 -9.77 -1.31 18.49
N ILE A 162 -9.07 -1.10 17.36
CA ILE A 162 -8.20 -2.08 16.70
C ILE A 162 -6.77 -1.57 16.54
N GLU A 163 -6.33 -0.60 17.36
CA GLU A 163 -5.04 0.09 17.22
C GLU A 163 -3.85 -0.86 17.01
N GLY A 164 -3.77 -1.94 17.79
CA GLY A 164 -2.71 -2.95 17.68
C GLY A 164 -2.69 -3.70 16.34
N ASP A 165 -3.82 -3.78 15.64
CA ASP A 165 -3.95 -4.49 14.36
C ASP A 165 -3.85 -3.56 13.14
N ILE A 166 -3.85 -2.22 13.33
CA ILE A 166 -3.90 -1.23 12.24
C ILE A 166 -2.79 -1.45 11.22
N LEU A 167 -1.55 -1.65 11.68
CA LEU A 167 -0.40 -1.76 10.77
C LEU A 167 -0.55 -2.97 9.85
N SER A 168 -0.81 -4.14 10.42
CA SER A 168 -0.95 -5.41 9.68
C SER A 168 -2.14 -5.38 8.74
N LEU A 169 -3.30 -4.91 9.21
CA LEU A 169 -4.51 -4.82 8.40
C LEU A 169 -4.39 -3.76 7.30
N GLY A 170 -3.73 -2.64 7.58
CA GLY A 170 -3.52 -1.56 6.62
C GLY A 170 -2.61 -1.97 5.47
N TRP A 171 -1.52 -2.68 5.77
CA TRP A 171 -0.69 -3.29 4.72
C TRP A 171 -1.47 -4.27 3.86
N ARG A 172 -2.26 -5.14 4.50
CA ARG A 172 -3.08 -6.10 3.76
C ARG A 172 -4.13 -5.41 2.88
N ALA A 173 -4.74 -4.35 3.38
CA ALA A 173 -5.66 -3.52 2.62
C ALA A 173 -4.99 -2.83 1.43
N TYR A 174 -3.75 -2.35 1.60
CA TYR A 174 -2.95 -1.73 0.55
C TYR A 174 -2.61 -2.71 -0.57
N GLU A 175 -2.19 -3.92 -0.22
CA GLU A 175 -1.95 -5.00 -1.20
C GLU A 175 -3.21 -5.31 -2.03
N LEU A 176 -4.38 -5.36 -1.39
CA LEU A 176 -5.65 -5.60 -2.08
C LEU A 176 -6.07 -4.42 -2.97
N ALA A 177 -5.70 -3.20 -2.59
CA ALA A 177 -6.01 -1.99 -3.35
C ALA A 177 -5.17 -1.86 -4.62
N TYR A 178 -3.94 -2.36 -4.56
CA TYR A 178 -2.93 -2.25 -5.59
C TYR A 178 -2.84 -3.55 -6.39
N VAL A 179 -3.80 -3.76 -7.29
CA VAL A 179 -3.66 -4.76 -8.36
C VAL A 179 -2.71 -4.16 -9.42
N PRO A 180 -1.53 -4.75 -9.69
CA PRO A 180 -0.65 -4.27 -10.74
C PRO A 180 -1.39 -4.21 -12.08
N ALA A 181 -1.09 -3.22 -12.93
CA ALA A 181 -1.77 -3.01 -14.21
C ALA A 181 -1.83 -4.27 -15.11
N ALA A 182 -0.88 -5.21 -14.94
CA ALA A 182 -0.85 -6.50 -15.64
C ALA A 182 -2.03 -7.44 -15.30
N ALA A 183 -2.72 -7.24 -14.17
CA ALA A 183 -3.84 -8.07 -13.73
C ALA A 183 -5.22 -7.41 -13.95
N GLY A 184 -5.27 -6.23 -14.58
CA GLY A 184 -6.50 -5.45 -14.79
C GLY A 184 -7.39 -5.88 -15.96
N ASN A 185 -6.99 -6.89 -16.76
CA ASN A 185 -7.73 -7.31 -17.96
C ASN A 185 -8.64 -8.52 -17.77
N SER A 186 -9.01 -8.88 -16.54
CA SER A 186 -10.09 -9.86 -16.30
C SER A 186 -11.43 -9.15 -16.14
N SER A 187 -11.80 -8.31 -17.11
CA SER A 187 -13.22 -8.10 -17.43
C SER A 187 -13.71 -9.38 -18.09
N GLY A 188 -14.03 -10.39 -17.27
CA GLY A 188 -14.85 -11.50 -17.72
C GLY A 188 -16.17 -10.91 -18.19
N ALA A 189 -16.37 -10.87 -19.51
CA ALA A 189 -17.68 -10.59 -20.10
C ALA A 189 -18.71 -11.50 -19.41
N PRO A 190 -19.92 -10.99 -19.10
CA PRO A 190 -20.94 -11.82 -18.47
C PRO A 190 -21.18 -13.05 -19.35
N SER A 191 -21.07 -14.24 -18.76
CA SER A 191 -21.46 -15.48 -19.44
C SER A 191 -22.86 -15.28 -20.05
N PRO A 192 -23.07 -15.61 -21.33
CA PRO A 192 -24.38 -15.50 -21.93
C PRO A 192 -25.35 -16.41 -21.15
N ALA A 193 -26.48 -15.84 -20.75
CA ALA A 193 -27.56 -16.58 -20.12
C ALA A 193 -27.99 -17.75 -21.03
N PRO A 194 -28.38 -18.91 -20.47
CA PRO A 194 -28.87 -20.03 -21.26
C PRO A 194 -30.09 -19.60 -22.07
N ALA A 195 -30.10 -19.96 -23.36
CA ALA A 195 -31.20 -19.68 -24.27
C ALA A 195 -32.51 -20.30 -23.73
N PRO A 196 -33.65 -19.59 -23.84
CA PRO A 196 -34.94 -20.15 -23.44
C PRO A 196 -35.24 -21.41 -24.26
N GLN A 197 -35.53 -22.51 -23.58
CA GLN A 197 -36.08 -23.71 -24.20
C GLN A 197 -37.44 -23.34 -24.80
N THR A 198 -37.48 -23.18 -26.13
CA THR A 198 -38.73 -23.17 -26.88
C THR A 198 -39.33 -24.56 -26.77
N GLY A 199 -40.39 -24.69 -25.98
CA GLY A 199 -41.24 -25.87 -25.96
C GLY A 199 -41.78 -26.16 -27.36
N SER A 200 -41.50 -27.36 -27.87
CA SER A 200 -42.26 -27.93 -28.96
C SER A 200 -43.47 -28.65 -28.35
N GLU A 201 -44.58 -27.93 -28.21
CA GLU A 201 -45.91 -28.53 -28.27
C GLU A 201 -46.33 -28.57 -29.74
N GLY A 202 -46.81 -29.74 -30.19
CA GLY A 202 -47.78 -29.77 -31.28
C GLY A 202 -47.60 -30.88 -32.31
N ALA A 203 -48.46 -31.89 -32.15
CA ALA A 203 -49.04 -32.79 -33.17
C ALA A 203 -48.18 -33.94 -33.71
#